data_AF-A0A386PTP1-F1
#
_entry.id   AF-A0A386PTP1-F1
#
_cell.length_a   1.000
_cell.length_b   1.000
_cell.length_c   1.000
_cell.angle_alpha   90.00
_cell.angle_beta   90.00
_cell.angle_gamma   90.00
#
_symmetry.space_group_name_H-M   'P 1'
#
loop_
_entity.id
_entity.type
_entity.pdbx_description
1 polymer ?
#
loop_
_entity_poly.entity_id
_entity_poly.type
_entity_poly.pdbx_seq_one_letter_code
_entity_poly.pdbx_strand_id
1 'polypeptide(L)'
;MNENMKWFKEAKYGMMIHWGLYSLLAGEYDGRSSSNYAEWIQSKLQIPNAEYEKLTEAFNPIYFDADKIVNLAKNVGMSYLVVTTKHHDGFAMYKSEVDKYNIVDSTPFHRDIIKELADASKKAGLKFGIYYSQDLDWHDYNGGGYKSNDIETAGTTWDNSWDFTGEKDYDICFENKIMPQIEELMTNYGEISTAWFDVPMTLTEAQSKRIYDTVKKLQPNCLINSRLGNGEYDYVSLGDNEIPETTEVTENGAEVDYNAVDGLKPSPNGLYETAGTMNDSWGFSYHDQNWKAPEDIYKYKKHLNGLGINYLLNVGLDGLGRIPMNSIDNLKAVKELENND
;
A
#
# COMPACT_ATOMS: atom_id res chain seq x y z
N MET A 1 -22.30 5.83 14.18
CA MET A 1 -20.92 6.07 13.70
C MET A 1 -20.02 5.10 14.43
N ASN A 2 -19.38 4.18 13.71
CA ASN A 2 -18.42 3.19 14.22
C ASN A 2 -17.28 3.91 14.97
N GLU A 3 -16.76 3.32 16.06
CA GLU A 3 -15.65 3.89 16.84
C GLU A 3 -14.42 4.21 15.97
N ASN A 4 -14.09 3.34 15.01
CA ASN A 4 -12.98 3.58 14.10
C ASN A 4 -13.23 4.77 13.16
N MET A 5 -14.48 5.10 12.80
CA MET A 5 -14.78 6.31 12.03
C MET A 5 -14.50 7.58 12.85
N LYS A 6 -14.76 7.57 14.17
CA LYS A 6 -14.41 8.71 15.04
C LYS A 6 -12.91 8.83 15.19
N TRP A 7 -12.23 7.72 15.47
CA TRP A 7 -10.78 7.66 15.54
C TRP A 7 -10.13 8.19 14.25
N PHE A 8 -10.59 7.74 13.08
CA PHE A 8 -9.98 8.13 11.81
C PHE A 8 -10.11 9.63 11.53
N LYS A 9 -11.20 10.30 11.98
CA LYS A 9 -11.31 11.77 11.89
C LYS A 9 -10.26 12.51 12.73
N GLU A 10 -9.77 11.88 13.78
CA GLU A 10 -8.82 12.46 14.73
C GLU A 10 -7.39 11.95 14.51
N ALA A 11 -7.21 10.91 13.69
CA ALA A 11 -5.96 10.17 13.52
C ALA A 11 -4.83 11.03 12.96
N LYS A 12 -5.14 11.91 12.01
CA LYS A 12 -4.29 12.93 11.36
C LYS A 12 -3.06 12.44 10.62
N TYR A 13 -2.32 11.47 11.15
CA TYR A 13 -1.01 11.09 10.67
C TYR A 13 -0.73 9.60 10.86
N GLY A 14 -0.30 8.94 9.79
CA GLY A 14 0.00 7.50 9.76
C GLY A 14 1.27 7.18 8.98
N MET A 15 1.84 6.00 9.25
CA MET A 15 2.98 5.45 8.49
C MET A 15 2.48 4.47 7.44
N MET A 16 2.89 4.62 6.19
CA MET A 16 2.78 3.56 5.19
C MET A 16 4.13 2.85 5.02
N ILE A 17 4.10 1.56 4.73
CA ILE A 17 5.29 0.76 4.46
C ILE A 17 5.11 0.04 3.14
N HIS A 18 5.99 0.32 2.19
CA HIS A 18 6.21 -0.51 1.01
C HIS A 18 7.45 -1.35 1.20
N TRP A 19 7.27 -2.67 1.12
CA TRP A 19 8.36 -3.62 1.18
C TRP A 19 7.99 -4.93 0.48
N GLY A 20 8.94 -5.46 -0.29
CA GLY A 20 8.78 -6.69 -1.07
C GLY A 20 10.09 -7.05 -1.77
N LEU A 21 10.04 -7.99 -2.71
CA LEU A 21 11.23 -8.43 -3.45
C LEU A 21 11.87 -7.28 -4.24
N TYR A 22 11.07 -6.35 -4.75
CA TYR A 22 11.52 -5.14 -5.44
C TYR A 22 12.50 -4.29 -4.60
N SER A 23 12.42 -4.35 -3.26
CA SER A 23 13.35 -3.63 -2.39
C SER A 23 14.78 -4.19 -2.41
N LEU A 24 14.98 -5.43 -2.86
CA LEU A 24 16.32 -5.99 -3.10
C LEU A 24 16.95 -5.42 -4.36
N LEU A 25 16.14 -5.16 -5.39
CA LEU A 25 16.59 -4.53 -6.64
C LEU A 25 16.87 -3.03 -6.45
N ALA A 26 16.20 -2.40 -5.48
CA ALA A 26 16.47 -1.02 -5.09
C ALA A 26 16.40 -0.02 -6.26
N GLY A 27 15.47 -0.24 -7.20
CA GLY A 27 15.28 0.60 -8.37
C GLY A 27 16.25 0.33 -9.54
N GLU A 28 17.08 -0.72 -9.48
CA GLU A 28 17.96 -1.08 -10.60
C GLU A 28 17.93 -2.59 -10.88
N TYR A 29 17.97 -2.92 -12.17
CA TYR A 29 18.10 -4.29 -12.62
C TYR A 29 18.92 -4.34 -13.92
N ASP A 30 20.01 -5.11 -13.92
CA ASP A 30 20.93 -5.25 -15.06
C ASP A 30 21.41 -3.90 -15.64
N GLY A 31 21.82 -2.98 -14.74
CA GLY A 31 22.30 -1.64 -15.09
C GLY A 31 21.24 -0.70 -15.66
N ARG A 32 19.95 -1.08 -15.60
CA ARG A 32 18.81 -0.27 -16.04
C ARG A 32 17.98 0.16 -14.83
N SER A 33 17.60 1.42 -14.81
CA SER A 33 16.78 1.99 -13.73
C SER A 33 15.29 1.64 -13.88
N SER A 34 14.58 1.58 -12.76
CA SER A 34 13.12 1.65 -12.69
C SER A 34 12.60 2.99 -13.21
N SER A 35 11.27 3.16 -13.23
CA SER A 35 10.68 4.51 -13.21
C SER A 35 10.87 5.15 -11.83
N ASN A 36 10.17 6.27 -11.58
CA ASN A 36 10.09 6.87 -10.25
C ASN A 36 9.58 5.88 -9.20
N TYR A 37 8.84 4.84 -9.60
CA TYR A 37 8.26 3.84 -8.71
C TYR A 37 9.09 2.55 -8.77
N ALA A 38 9.99 2.37 -7.82
CA ALA A 38 10.89 1.21 -7.80
C ALA A 38 10.17 -0.12 -7.57
N GLU A 39 9.01 -0.10 -6.91
CA GLU A 39 8.14 -1.26 -6.74
C GLU A 39 7.50 -1.75 -8.06
N TRP A 40 7.54 -0.92 -9.11
CA TRP A 40 7.07 -1.28 -10.46
C TRP A 40 8.15 -1.91 -11.35
N ILE A 41 9.35 -2.16 -10.82
CA ILE A 41 10.52 -2.57 -11.61
C ILE A 41 10.30 -3.88 -12.39
N GLN A 42 9.52 -4.83 -11.87
CA GLN A 42 9.23 -6.08 -12.56
C GLN A 42 8.49 -5.83 -13.88
N SER A 43 7.41 -5.03 -13.85
CA SER A 43 6.71 -4.60 -15.06
C SER A 43 7.59 -3.70 -15.92
N LYS A 44 8.29 -2.73 -15.33
CA LYS A 44 9.12 -1.76 -16.07
C LYS A 44 10.14 -2.42 -16.99
N LEU A 45 10.77 -3.49 -16.52
CA LEU A 45 11.83 -4.18 -17.22
C LEU A 45 11.41 -5.56 -17.73
N GLN A 46 10.12 -5.88 -17.60
CA GLN A 46 9.50 -7.14 -18.00
C GLN A 46 10.31 -8.34 -17.51
N ILE A 47 10.67 -8.33 -16.23
CA ILE A 47 11.51 -9.35 -15.61
C ILE A 47 10.68 -10.63 -15.47
N PRO A 48 11.06 -11.74 -16.14
CA PRO A 48 10.29 -12.98 -16.09
C PRO A 48 10.12 -13.47 -14.66
N ASN A 49 8.96 -14.05 -14.32
CA ASN A 49 8.66 -14.59 -13.00
C ASN A 49 9.76 -15.56 -12.52
N ALA A 50 10.22 -16.46 -13.40
CA ALA A 50 11.29 -17.41 -13.07
C ALA A 50 12.63 -16.75 -12.70
N GLU A 51 12.85 -15.50 -13.10
CA GLU A 51 14.03 -14.72 -12.73
C GLU A 51 13.79 -13.85 -11.50
N TYR A 52 12.64 -13.18 -11.44
CA TYR A 52 12.25 -12.35 -10.30
C TYR A 52 12.08 -13.18 -9.02
N GLU A 53 11.54 -14.41 -9.13
CA GLU A 53 11.39 -15.36 -8.01
C GLU A 53 12.72 -15.71 -7.32
N LYS A 54 13.86 -15.65 -8.03
CA LYS A 54 15.18 -15.93 -7.43
C LYS A 54 15.54 -14.92 -6.34
N LEU A 55 14.91 -13.74 -6.33
CA LEU A 55 15.06 -12.76 -5.25
C LEU A 55 14.63 -13.34 -3.90
N THR A 56 13.70 -14.30 -3.88
CA THR A 56 13.27 -14.98 -2.65
C THR A 56 14.44 -15.70 -1.96
N GLU A 57 15.38 -16.27 -2.73
CA GLU A 57 16.58 -16.95 -2.20
C GLU A 57 17.55 -15.98 -1.50
N ALA A 58 17.52 -14.70 -1.89
CA ALA A 58 18.37 -13.64 -1.34
C ALA A 58 17.68 -12.82 -0.23
N PHE A 59 16.36 -12.96 -0.06
CA PHE A 59 15.58 -12.16 0.87
C PHE A 59 15.84 -12.58 2.32
N ASN A 60 16.84 -11.97 2.96
CA ASN A 60 17.21 -12.21 4.37
C ASN A 60 17.47 -10.90 5.13
N PRO A 61 16.43 -10.13 5.48
CA PRO A 61 16.57 -8.82 6.11
C PRO A 61 16.93 -8.92 7.60
N ILE A 62 18.21 -9.18 7.88
CA ILE A 62 18.75 -9.40 9.22
C ILE A 62 18.59 -8.21 10.19
N TYR A 63 18.27 -7.02 9.69
CA TYR A 63 18.05 -5.82 10.50
C TYR A 63 16.56 -5.47 10.69
N PHE A 64 15.63 -6.25 10.13
CA PHE A 64 14.20 -6.03 10.32
C PHE A 64 13.81 -6.17 11.81
N ASP A 65 13.13 -5.14 12.31
CA ASP A 65 12.70 -5.02 13.70
C ASP A 65 11.39 -4.23 13.77
N ALA A 66 10.27 -4.96 13.88
CA ALA A 66 8.93 -4.37 13.94
C ALA A 66 8.75 -3.43 15.14
N ASP A 67 9.32 -3.76 16.31
CA ASP A 67 9.25 -2.90 17.49
C ASP A 67 9.95 -1.55 17.24
N LYS A 68 11.11 -1.53 16.57
CA LYS A 68 11.80 -0.26 16.24
C LYS A 68 11.00 0.59 15.25
N ILE A 69 10.43 -0.03 14.21
CA ILE A 69 9.61 0.66 13.20
C ILE A 69 8.39 1.30 13.85
N VAL A 70 7.63 0.52 14.61
CA VAL A 70 6.41 0.99 15.30
C VAL A 70 6.74 2.06 16.35
N ASN A 71 7.83 1.90 17.11
CA ASN A 71 8.26 2.91 18.08
C ASN A 71 8.68 4.21 17.39
N LEU A 72 9.32 4.17 16.22
CA LEU A 72 9.61 5.38 15.46
C LEU A 72 8.30 6.09 15.08
N ALA A 73 7.35 5.37 14.46
CA ALA A 73 6.05 5.92 14.07
C ALA A 73 5.34 6.60 15.26
N LYS A 74 5.27 5.91 16.40
CA LYS A 74 4.70 6.45 17.64
C LYS A 74 5.40 7.71 18.11
N ASN A 75 6.74 7.70 18.14
CA ASN A 75 7.53 8.83 18.66
C ASN A 75 7.41 10.09 17.78
N VAL A 76 7.17 9.93 16.47
CA VAL A 76 6.92 11.04 15.55
C VAL A 76 5.44 11.44 15.43
N GLY A 77 4.59 10.89 16.30
CA GLY A 77 3.19 11.29 16.44
C GLY A 77 2.23 10.62 15.46
N MET A 78 2.62 9.53 14.79
CA MET A 78 1.70 8.75 13.97
C MET A 78 0.82 7.85 14.85
N SER A 79 -0.45 7.71 14.48
CA SER A 79 -1.44 6.96 15.26
C SER A 79 -1.82 5.60 14.65
N TYR A 80 -1.36 5.32 13.42
CA TYR A 80 -1.57 4.06 12.72
C TYR A 80 -0.46 3.74 11.73
N LEU A 81 -0.43 2.48 11.31
CA LEU A 81 0.50 1.93 10.33
C LEU A 81 -0.27 1.13 9.28
N VAL A 82 0.02 1.34 7.99
CA VAL A 82 -0.48 0.56 6.84
C VAL A 82 0.71 -0.10 6.14
N VAL A 83 0.66 -1.41 5.90
CA VAL A 83 1.80 -2.15 5.31
C VAL A 83 1.37 -2.99 4.12
N THR A 84 2.21 -3.04 3.08
CA THR A 84 2.04 -3.92 1.92
C THR A 84 2.05 -5.40 2.34
N THR A 85 0.87 -6.02 2.36
CA THR A 85 0.72 -7.46 2.58
C THR A 85 0.97 -8.27 1.32
N LYS A 86 0.61 -7.70 0.15
CA LYS A 86 0.95 -8.18 -1.19
C LYS A 86 0.90 -6.99 -2.15
N HIS A 87 1.96 -6.76 -2.91
CA HIS A 87 1.98 -5.73 -3.97
C HIS A 87 1.61 -6.34 -5.33
N HIS A 88 1.73 -5.57 -6.41
CA HIS A 88 1.44 -6.02 -7.78
C HIS A 88 2.29 -7.21 -8.23
N ASP A 89 3.50 -7.39 -7.67
CA ASP A 89 4.37 -8.53 -7.98
C ASP A 89 3.81 -9.88 -7.50
N GLY A 90 2.72 -9.88 -6.74
CA GLY A 90 2.04 -11.08 -6.27
C GLY A 90 2.70 -11.76 -5.08
N PHE A 91 3.81 -11.22 -4.56
CA PHE A 91 4.55 -11.80 -3.44
C PHE A 91 3.92 -11.41 -2.10
N ALA A 92 3.48 -12.41 -1.34
CA ALA A 92 2.85 -12.17 -0.03
C ALA A 92 3.90 -11.97 1.07
N MET A 93 3.80 -10.84 1.79
CA MET A 93 4.66 -10.48 2.92
C MET A 93 4.20 -11.07 4.26
N TYR A 94 3.36 -12.11 4.21
CA TYR A 94 2.83 -12.82 5.37
C TYR A 94 2.81 -14.33 5.12
N LYS A 95 2.53 -15.15 6.13
CA LYS A 95 2.36 -16.59 5.93
C LYS A 95 1.01 -16.89 5.27
N SER A 96 0.99 -16.94 3.94
CA SER A 96 -0.18 -17.44 3.20
C SER A 96 -0.19 -18.97 3.21
N GLU A 97 -1.37 -19.56 3.34
CA GLU A 97 -1.60 -21.01 3.20
C GLU A 97 -2.04 -21.36 1.77
N VAL A 98 -2.65 -20.41 1.06
CA VAL A 98 -3.15 -20.63 -0.31
C VAL A 98 -2.08 -20.48 -1.39
N ASP A 99 -1.02 -19.71 -1.13
CA ASP A 99 0.09 -19.51 -2.07
C ASP A 99 1.44 -19.65 -1.37
N LYS A 100 2.32 -20.47 -1.95
CA LYS A 100 3.70 -20.67 -1.47
C LYS A 100 4.62 -19.50 -1.78
N TYR A 101 4.26 -18.63 -2.72
CA TYR A 101 5.02 -17.44 -3.07
C TYR A 101 4.85 -16.34 -2.00
N ASN A 102 5.44 -16.60 -0.84
CA ASN A 102 5.34 -15.75 0.33
C ASN A 102 6.64 -15.69 1.13
N ILE A 103 6.80 -14.64 1.96
CA ILE A 103 8.01 -14.36 2.74
C ILE A 103 8.41 -15.51 3.67
N VAL A 104 7.46 -16.29 4.19
CA VAL A 104 7.75 -17.36 5.14
C VAL A 104 8.20 -18.62 4.42
N ASP A 105 7.46 -19.05 3.41
CA ASP A 105 7.72 -20.31 2.72
C ASP A 105 8.88 -20.22 1.71
N SER A 106 9.06 -19.07 1.04
CA SER A 106 10.00 -18.93 -0.08
C SER A 106 11.34 -18.29 0.27
N THR A 107 11.52 -17.77 1.49
CA THR A 107 12.75 -17.02 1.82
C THR A 107 13.52 -17.63 2.98
N PRO A 108 14.86 -17.45 3.04
CA PRO A 108 15.66 -17.84 4.19
C PRO A 108 15.34 -17.03 5.46
N PHE A 109 14.61 -15.92 5.36
CA PHE A 109 14.18 -15.13 6.51
C PHE A 109 13.14 -15.85 7.36
N HIS A 110 12.22 -16.59 6.73
CA HIS A 110 11.24 -17.49 7.36
C HIS A 110 10.47 -16.88 8.54
N ARG A 111 10.05 -15.61 8.41
CA ARG A 111 9.34 -14.84 9.45
C ARG A 111 8.14 -14.11 8.85
N ASP A 112 7.04 -14.10 9.59
CA ASP A 112 5.81 -13.41 9.20
C ASP A 112 5.84 -11.95 9.65
N ILE A 113 6.14 -11.03 8.71
CA ILE A 113 6.35 -9.63 9.07
C ILE A 113 5.05 -8.87 9.32
N ILE A 114 3.92 -9.32 8.75
CA ILE A 114 2.62 -8.72 9.02
C ILE A 114 2.21 -9.04 10.45
N LYS A 115 2.42 -10.29 10.90
CA LYS A 115 2.19 -10.66 12.31
C LYS A 115 3.07 -9.87 13.27
N GLU A 116 4.36 -9.74 12.98
CA GLU A 116 5.27 -8.98 13.83
C GLU A 116 4.89 -7.50 13.94
N LEU A 117 4.51 -6.85 12.81
CA LEU A 117 4.07 -5.45 12.81
C LEU A 117 2.71 -5.27 13.48
N ALA A 118 1.76 -6.19 13.30
CA ALA A 118 0.46 -6.16 13.96
C ALA A 118 0.61 -6.28 15.49
N ASP A 119 1.41 -7.24 15.96
CA ASP A 119 1.67 -7.46 17.38
C ASP A 119 2.42 -6.27 18.01
N ALA A 120 3.41 -5.71 17.31
CA ALA A 120 4.13 -4.51 17.74
C ALA A 120 3.20 -3.27 17.79
N SER A 121 2.34 -3.08 16.78
CA SER A 121 1.37 -1.97 16.72
C SER A 121 0.39 -2.05 17.89
N LYS A 122 -0.16 -3.24 18.15
CA LYS A 122 -1.05 -3.49 19.29
C LYS A 122 -0.37 -3.18 20.63
N LYS A 123 0.87 -3.63 20.83
CA LYS A 123 1.68 -3.36 22.02
C LYS A 123 1.95 -1.86 22.21
N ALA A 124 2.18 -1.14 21.12
CA ALA A 124 2.43 0.30 21.14
C ALA A 124 1.17 1.16 21.25
N GLY A 125 -0.01 0.57 21.01
CA GLY A 125 -1.31 1.28 20.97
C GLY A 125 -1.56 2.01 19.66
N LEU A 126 -0.91 1.62 18.56
CA LEU A 126 -1.18 2.12 17.22
C LEU A 126 -2.24 1.24 16.55
N LYS A 127 -3.14 1.86 15.78
CA LYS A 127 -4.04 1.11 14.91
C LYS A 127 -3.25 0.49 13.75
N PHE A 128 -3.65 -0.69 13.33
CA PHE A 128 -2.96 -1.44 12.29
C PHE A 128 -3.85 -1.57 11.06
N GLY A 129 -3.28 -1.36 9.89
CA GLY A 129 -3.94 -1.48 8.61
C GLY A 129 -3.08 -2.23 7.61
N ILE A 130 -3.72 -2.66 6.54
CA ILE A 130 -3.07 -3.44 5.48
C ILE A 130 -3.25 -2.76 4.14
N TYR A 131 -2.25 -2.88 3.28
CA TYR A 131 -2.38 -2.68 1.84
C TYR A 131 -2.43 -4.07 1.18
N TYR A 132 -3.31 -4.27 0.21
CA TYR A 132 -3.37 -5.47 -0.61
C TYR A 132 -3.72 -5.12 -2.06
N SER A 133 -2.87 -5.50 -3.01
CA SER A 133 -3.18 -5.35 -4.44
C SER A 133 -4.21 -6.40 -4.85
N GLN A 134 -5.48 -6.03 -4.81
CA GLN A 134 -6.58 -6.94 -5.11
C GLN A 134 -6.75 -7.22 -6.58
N ASP A 135 -6.37 -6.30 -7.48
CA ASP A 135 -6.58 -6.44 -8.93
C ASP A 135 -5.33 -7.00 -9.64
N LEU A 136 -4.20 -6.30 -9.51
CA LEU A 136 -2.96 -6.68 -10.17
C LEU A 136 -2.25 -7.80 -9.40
N ASP A 137 -1.85 -8.83 -10.14
CA ASP A 137 -1.00 -9.91 -9.65
C ASP A 137 -0.12 -10.41 -10.79
N TRP A 138 1.15 -9.99 -10.83
CA TRP A 138 2.07 -10.35 -11.90
C TRP A 138 2.56 -11.79 -11.79
N HIS A 139 2.29 -12.46 -10.67
CA HIS A 139 2.62 -13.86 -10.45
C HIS A 139 1.52 -14.81 -10.92
N ASP A 140 0.26 -14.39 -10.85
CA ASP A 140 -0.88 -15.17 -11.35
C ASP A 140 -1.07 -15.01 -12.86
N TYR A 141 -1.28 -16.12 -13.56
CA TYR A 141 -1.55 -16.14 -15.01
C TYR A 141 -2.74 -15.24 -15.40
N ASN A 142 -3.76 -15.18 -14.54
CA ASN A 142 -4.98 -14.44 -14.74
C ASN A 142 -5.02 -13.12 -13.96
N GLY A 143 -3.88 -12.64 -13.45
CA GLY A 143 -3.80 -11.34 -12.78
C GLY A 143 -4.38 -10.20 -13.62
N GLY A 144 -5.00 -9.24 -12.95
CA GLY A 144 -5.71 -8.13 -13.58
C GLY A 144 -4.78 -7.14 -14.30
N GLY A 145 -5.39 -6.14 -14.95
CA GLY A 145 -4.73 -5.07 -15.71
C GLY A 145 -4.80 -5.25 -17.23
N TYR A 146 -5.05 -6.47 -17.70
CA TYR A 146 -5.01 -6.82 -19.13
C TYR A 146 -6.08 -6.14 -20.00
N LYS A 147 -7.06 -5.46 -19.38
CA LYS A 147 -8.10 -4.67 -20.04
C LYS A 147 -7.78 -3.17 -20.14
N SER A 148 -6.68 -2.71 -19.54
CA SER A 148 -6.38 -1.28 -19.33
C SER A 148 -5.03 -0.83 -19.90
N ASN A 149 -4.41 -1.65 -20.76
CA ASN A 149 -3.10 -1.37 -21.35
C ASN A 149 -3.09 -0.23 -22.39
N ASP A 150 -4.24 0.41 -22.62
CA ASP A 150 -4.35 1.69 -23.32
C ASP A 150 -3.97 2.90 -22.43
N ILE A 151 -3.87 2.69 -21.11
CA ILE A 151 -3.43 3.69 -20.13
C ILE A 151 -1.97 3.43 -19.75
N GLU A 152 -1.13 4.47 -19.80
CA GLU A 152 0.28 4.38 -19.40
C GLU A 152 0.45 4.03 -17.91
N THR A 153 1.56 3.37 -17.58
CA THR A 153 1.86 2.91 -16.22
C THR A 153 3.27 3.33 -15.80
N ALA A 154 3.60 3.18 -14.53
CA ALA A 154 4.97 3.31 -14.05
C ALA A 154 5.89 2.15 -14.51
N GLY A 155 5.32 1.08 -15.09
CA GLY A 155 6.02 -0.06 -15.68
C GLY A 155 5.96 -0.04 -17.22
N THR A 156 5.56 -1.17 -17.82
CA THR A 156 5.18 -1.26 -19.25
C THR A 156 3.70 -1.56 -19.44
N THR A 157 3.17 -2.54 -18.72
CA THR A 157 1.77 -2.97 -18.78
C THR A 157 1.24 -3.16 -17.36
N TRP A 158 -0.07 -3.06 -17.17
CA TRP A 158 -0.71 -3.25 -15.87
C TRP A 158 -0.64 -4.71 -15.42
N ASP A 159 -0.76 -5.64 -16.37
CA ASP A 159 -0.63 -7.08 -16.14
C ASP A 159 0.77 -7.61 -16.51
N ASN A 160 1.09 -8.83 -16.06
CA ASN A 160 2.24 -9.57 -16.59
C ASN A 160 1.90 -10.10 -17.99
N SER A 161 2.26 -9.31 -18.99
CA SER A 161 2.06 -9.61 -20.42
C SER A 161 3.28 -10.28 -21.06
N TRP A 162 4.40 -10.40 -20.34
CA TRP A 162 5.66 -10.97 -20.83
C TRP A 162 5.79 -12.48 -20.54
N ASP A 163 5.28 -12.96 -19.41
CA ASP A 163 5.20 -14.39 -19.09
C ASP A 163 3.89 -15.03 -19.57
N PHE A 164 2.78 -14.27 -19.54
CA PHE A 164 1.42 -14.79 -19.77
C PHE A 164 0.75 -14.11 -20.97
N THR A 165 0.92 -14.69 -22.16
CA THR A 165 0.48 -14.10 -23.44
C THR A 165 -0.87 -14.63 -23.96
N GLY A 166 -1.53 -15.54 -23.24
CA GLY A 166 -2.79 -16.15 -23.68
C GLY A 166 -4.04 -15.42 -23.17
N GLU A 167 -5.21 -15.99 -23.45
CA GLU A 167 -6.48 -15.48 -22.91
C GLU A 167 -6.48 -15.54 -21.38
N LYS A 168 -6.92 -14.46 -20.74
CA LYS A 168 -6.96 -14.30 -19.28
C LYS A 168 -8.40 -14.21 -18.78
N ASP A 169 -8.68 -14.89 -17.68
CA ASP A 169 -9.96 -14.84 -16.98
C ASP A 169 -9.73 -14.51 -15.49
N TYR A 170 -9.91 -13.23 -15.17
CA TYR A 170 -9.67 -12.70 -13.83
C TYR A 170 -10.47 -13.40 -12.72
N ASP A 171 -11.63 -14.00 -13.03
CA ASP A 171 -12.42 -14.74 -12.04
C ASP A 171 -11.61 -15.91 -11.45
N ILE A 172 -10.69 -16.50 -12.22
CA ILE A 172 -9.81 -17.57 -11.76
C ILE A 172 -8.81 -17.06 -10.71
N CYS A 173 -8.15 -15.92 -10.96
CA CYS A 173 -7.25 -15.29 -9.98
C CYS A 173 -8.05 -14.84 -8.74
N PHE A 174 -9.23 -14.26 -8.97
CA PHE A 174 -10.09 -13.76 -7.92
C PHE A 174 -10.52 -14.84 -6.92
N GLU A 175 -10.99 -15.99 -7.41
CA GLU A 175 -11.47 -17.09 -6.55
C GLU A 175 -10.33 -17.90 -5.92
N ASN A 176 -9.21 -18.08 -6.62
CA ASN A 176 -8.15 -19.00 -6.16
C ASN A 176 -7.05 -18.31 -5.34
N LYS A 177 -6.84 -17.01 -5.52
CA LYS A 177 -5.78 -16.25 -4.83
C LYS A 177 -6.32 -15.04 -4.08
N ILE A 178 -7.01 -14.11 -4.76
CA ILE A 178 -7.40 -12.82 -4.18
C ILE A 178 -8.34 -12.96 -2.98
N MET A 179 -9.51 -13.59 -3.17
CA MET A 179 -10.47 -13.75 -2.07
C MET A 179 -9.93 -14.58 -0.91
N PRO A 180 -9.29 -15.75 -1.14
CA PRO A 180 -8.72 -16.51 -0.04
C PRO A 180 -7.65 -15.76 0.74
N GLN A 181 -6.76 -15.01 0.08
CA GLN A 181 -5.74 -14.19 0.76
C GLN A 181 -6.36 -13.04 1.57
N ILE A 182 -7.40 -12.38 1.06
CA ILE A 182 -8.15 -11.38 1.84
C ILE A 182 -8.78 -12.01 3.10
N GLU A 183 -9.34 -13.22 2.99
CA GLU A 183 -9.88 -13.94 4.16
C GLU A 183 -8.79 -14.30 5.18
N GLU A 184 -7.61 -14.75 4.75
CA GLU A 184 -6.46 -15.00 5.63
C GLU A 184 -6.06 -13.73 6.41
N LEU A 185 -5.90 -12.61 5.70
CA LEU A 185 -5.48 -11.32 6.26
C LEU A 185 -6.50 -10.76 7.25
N MET A 186 -7.79 -10.86 6.92
CA MET A 186 -8.86 -10.37 7.79
C MET A 186 -9.16 -11.29 8.98
N THR A 187 -8.51 -12.46 9.07
CA THR A 187 -8.75 -13.43 10.15
C THR A 187 -7.56 -13.55 11.12
N ASN A 188 -6.32 -13.54 10.60
CA ASN A 188 -5.17 -14.05 11.35
C ASN A 188 -4.33 -13.00 12.09
N TYR A 189 -4.53 -11.70 11.79
CA TYR A 189 -3.63 -10.62 12.26
C TYR A 189 -4.25 -9.69 13.31
N GLY A 190 -5.35 -10.11 13.95
CA GLY A 190 -6.02 -9.33 14.99
C GLY A 190 -7.00 -8.30 14.43
N GLU A 191 -7.09 -7.13 15.07
CA GLU A 191 -7.98 -6.05 14.61
C GLU A 191 -7.32 -5.28 13.47
N ILE A 192 -7.96 -5.30 12.29
CA ILE A 192 -7.56 -4.48 11.14
C ILE A 192 -8.42 -3.23 11.11
N SER A 193 -7.79 -2.07 11.27
CA SER A 193 -8.47 -0.78 11.37
C SER A 193 -8.67 -0.12 10.01
N THR A 194 -7.74 -0.30 9.08
CA THR A 194 -7.85 0.19 7.70
C THR A 194 -7.45 -0.89 6.69
N ALA A 195 -8.17 -0.96 5.58
CA ALA A 195 -7.87 -1.81 4.43
C ALA A 195 -7.68 -0.93 3.19
N TRP A 196 -6.47 -0.96 2.66
CA TRP A 196 -6.01 -0.18 1.53
C TRP A 196 -5.93 -1.08 0.30
N PHE A 197 -6.92 -0.97 -0.57
CA PHE A 197 -6.96 -1.62 -1.87
C PHE A 197 -6.46 -0.65 -2.94
N ASP A 198 -6.20 -1.16 -4.15
CA ASP A 198 -5.52 -0.39 -5.19
C ASP A 198 -6.02 -0.68 -6.61
N VAL A 199 -5.86 0.30 -7.50
CA VAL A 199 -6.02 0.23 -8.97
C VAL A 199 -7.09 -0.77 -9.48
N PRO A 200 -8.39 -0.54 -9.23
CA PRO A 200 -9.47 -1.46 -9.62
C PRO A 200 -9.77 -1.36 -11.14
N MET A 201 -8.93 -2.00 -11.94
CA MET A 201 -8.92 -1.94 -13.42
C MET A 201 -9.75 -3.07 -14.07
N THR A 202 -9.81 -4.23 -13.41
CA THR A 202 -10.40 -5.47 -13.95
C THR A 202 -11.58 -5.94 -13.12
N LEU A 203 -11.57 -5.65 -11.81
CA LEU A 203 -12.63 -6.03 -10.88
C LEU A 203 -14.01 -5.61 -11.36
N THR A 204 -14.93 -6.56 -11.39
CA THR A 204 -16.36 -6.29 -11.58
C THR A 204 -16.98 -5.68 -10.32
N GLU A 205 -18.13 -5.01 -10.48
CA GLU A 205 -18.92 -4.48 -9.35
C GLU A 205 -19.23 -5.58 -8.31
N ALA A 206 -19.63 -6.77 -8.77
CA ALA A 206 -19.92 -7.91 -7.89
C ALA A 206 -18.69 -8.39 -7.09
N GLN A 207 -17.49 -8.32 -7.69
CA GLN A 207 -16.24 -8.69 -7.03
C GLN A 207 -15.83 -7.65 -5.98
N SER A 208 -15.87 -6.35 -6.29
CA SER A 208 -15.63 -5.28 -5.32
C SER A 208 -16.61 -5.38 -4.14
N LYS A 209 -17.89 -5.60 -4.44
CA LYS A 209 -18.91 -5.80 -3.41
C LYS A 209 -18.62 -7.02 -2.52
N ARG A 210 -18.20 -8.14 -3.10
CA ARG A 210 -17.85 -9.35 -2.34
C ARG A 210 -16.65 -9.12 -1.42
N ILE A 211 -15.63 -8.40 -1.87
CA ILE A 211 -14.50 -8.01 -1.02
C ILE A 211 -15.01 -7.15 0.15
N TYR A 212 -15.77 -6.09 -0.15
CA TYR A 212 -16.33 -5.21 0.87
C TYR A 212 -17.13 -5.97 1.93
N ASP A 213 -18.10 -6.78 1.50
CA ASP A 213 -18.95 -7.56 2.40
C ASP A 213 -18.13 -8.57 3.24
N THR A 214 -17.06 -9.14 2.67
CA THR A 214 -16.17 -10.07 3.38
C THR A 214 -15.35 -9.35 4.45
N VAL A 215 -14.74 -8.21 4.11
CA VAL A 215 -14.01 -7.38 5.07
C VAL A 215 -14.94 -6.92 6.19
N LYS A 216 -16.15 -6.45 5.87
CA LYS A 216 -17.13 -6.03 6.89
C LYS A 216 -17.65 -7.16 7.77
N LYS A 217 -17.72 -8.39 7.24
CA LYS A 217 -18.11 -9.57 8.01
C LYS A 217 -17.01 -9.98 9.00
N LEU A 218 -15.76 -10.03 8.54
CA LEU A 218 -14.62 -10.50 9.33
C LEU A 218 -14.05 -9.42 10.26
N GLN A 219 -14.04 -8.18 9.79
CA GLN A 219 -13.53 -7.00 10.50
C GLN A 219 -14.58 -5.87 10.44
N PRO A 220 -15.67 -5.95 11.23
CA PRO A 220 -16.77 -4.98 11.18
C PRO A 220 -16.38 -3.53 11.41
N ASN A 221 -15.24 -3.32 12.10
CA ASN A 221 -14.72 -1.99 12.38
C ASN A 221 -13.68 -1.48 11.38
N CYS A 222 -13.24 -2.31 10.41
CA CYS A 222 -12.26 -1.92 9.40
C CYS A 222 -12.84 -0.87 8.46
N LEU A 223 -12.06 0.18 8.17
CA LEU A 223 -12.39 1.20 7.18
C LEU A 223 -11.70 0.88 5.85
N ILE A 224 -12.47 0.87 4.77
CA ILE A 224 -12.01 0.52 3.42
C ILE A 224 -11.79 1.79 2.62
N ASN A 225 -10.66 1.88 1.91
CA ASN A 225 -10.35 3.04 1.06
C ASN A 225 -11.17 3.02 -0.24
N SER A 226 -11.30 4.19 -0.87
CA SER A 226 -12.07 4.35 -2.12
C SER A 226 -11.49 3.66 -3.34
N ARG A 227 -10.25 3.14 -3.28
CA ARG A 227 -9.62 2.43 -4.40
C ARG A 227 -9.94 0.94 -4.43
N LEU A 228 -10.85 0.44 -3.60
CA LEU A 228 -11.46 -0.88 -3.83
C LEU A 228 -12.24 -0.94 -5.16
N GLY A 229 -12.76 0.21 -5.59
CA GLY A 229 -13.49 0.38 -6.84
C GLY A 229 -15.00 0.19 -6.70
N ASN A 230 -15.70 0.58 -7.76
CA ASN A 230 -17.13 0.37 -7.96
C ASN A 230 -18.02 0.93 -6.83
N GLY A 231 -17.55 1.96 -6.11
CA GLY A 231 -18.33 2.66 -5.08
C GLY A 231 -18.31 2.04 -3.68
N GLU A 232 -17.51 1.00 -3.45
CA GLU A 232 -17.53 0.24 -2.19
C GLU A 232 -16.41 0.69 -1.22
N TYR A 233 -16.68 1.67 -0.35
CA TYR A 233 -15.67 2.20 0.58
C TYR A 233 -16.25 2.97 1.78
N ASP A 234 -15.41 3.23 2.79
CA ASP A 234 -15.76 4.06 3.95
C ASP A 234 -15.07 5.43 3.96
N TYR A 235 -13.87 5.52 3.40
CA TYR A 235 -13.09 6.75 3.32
C TYR A 235 -12.47 6.94 1.94
N VAL A 236 -12.25 8.19 1.57
CA VAL A 236 -11.70 8.53 0.25
C VAL A 236 -10.18 8.62 0.37
N SER A 237 -9.48 7.81 -0.41
CA SER A 237 -8.08 8.03 -0.72
C SER A 237 -8.00 9.02 -1.87
N LEU A 238 -7.28 10.12 -1.65
CA LEU A 238 -6.92 11.04 -2.73
C LEU A 238 -5.79 10.43 -3.57
N GLY A 239 -5.46 11.07 -4.69
CA GLY A 239 -4.37 10.63 -5.56
C GLY A 239 -3.02 10.66 -4.86
N ASP A 240 -2.05 9.96 -5.46
CA ASP A 240 -0.71 9.81 -4.91
C ASP A 240 -0.04 11.17 -4.76
N ASN A 241 0.38 11.51 -3.53
CA ASN A 241 0.97 12.81 -3.19
C ASN A 241 0.04 14.02 -3.48
N GLU A 242 -1.27 13.82 -3.65
CA GLU A 242 -2.22 14.91 -3.89
C GLU A 242 -2.52 15.72 -2.64
N ILE A 243 -2.21 17.02 -2.69
CA ILE A 243 -2.51 17.99 -1.64
C ILE A 243 -3.63 18.91 -2.15
N PRO A 244 -4.93 18.60 -1.91
CA PRO A 244 -6.02 19.38 -2.46
C PRO A 244 -6.15 20.73 -1.73
N GLU A 245 -6.69 21.74 -2.42
CA GLU A 245 -7.02 23.04 -1.81
C GLU A 245 -8.33 23.02 -1.00
N THR A 246 -9.21 22.05 -1.28
CA THR A 246 -10.53 21.90 -0.64
C THR A 246 -10.97 20.44 -0.64
N THR A 247 -11.89 20.07 0.26
CA THR A 247 -12.59 18.78 0.26
C THR A 247 -13.95 18.85 -0.44
N GLU A 248 -14.34 20.02 -0.97
CA GLU A 248 -15.59 20.18 -1.70
C GLU A 248 -15.53 19.47 -3.05
N VAL A 249 -16.45 18.53 -3.26
CA VAL A 249 -16.66 17.91 -4.57
C VAL A 249 -17.48 18.90 -5.40
N THR A 250 -16.82 19.62 -6.31
CA THR A 250 -17.55 20.44 -7.29
C THR A 250 -18.12 19.50 -8.35
N GLU A 251 -19.41 19.16 -8.21
CA GLU A 251 -20.18 18.49 -9.25
C GLU A 251 -20.31 19.43 -10.46
N ASN A 252 -19.27 19.52 -11.29
CA ASN A 252 -19.34 20.23 -12.58
C ASN A 252 -20.13 19.42 -13.62
N GLY A 253 -21.20 18.72 -13.21
CA GLY A 253 -22.04 17.90 -14.09
C GLY A 253 -21.34 16.70 -14.73
N ALA A 254 -20.12 16.34 -14.31
CA ALA A 254 -19.41 15.15 -14.75
C ALA A 254 -19.78 13.96 -13.83
N GLU A 255 -19.98 12.79 -14.44
CA GLU A 255 -20.20 11.53 -13.73
C GLU A 255 -18.95 11.18 -12.89
N VAL A 256 -19.13 10.80 -11.63
CA VAL A 256 -18.02 10.43 -10.75
C VAL A 256 -17.47 9.07 -11.19
N ASP A 257 -16.20 9.04 -11.59
CA ASP A 257 -15.48 7.78 -11.81
C ASP A 257 -15.03 7.20 -10.46
N TYR A 258 -15.72 6.16 -10.02
CA TYR A 258 -15.41 5.46 -8.77
C TYR A 258 -14.17 4.54 -8.87
N ASN A 259 -13.66 4.29 -10.07
CA ASN A 259 -12.45 3.49 -10.31
C ASN A 259 -11.20 4.35 -10.54
N ALA A 260 -11.35 5.65 -10.75
CA ALA A 260 -10.23 6.58 -10.78
C ALA A 260 -9.37 6.47 -9.51
N VAL A 261 -8.05 6.43 -9.66
CA VAL A 261 -7.12 6.36 -8.51
C VAL A 261 -6.87 7.72 -7.88
N ASP A 262 -7.09 8.78 -8.66
CA ASP A 262 -6.89 10.17 -8.31
C ASP A 262 -8.21 10.91 -8.06
N GLY A 263 -8.08 12.14 -7.58
CA GLY A 263 -9.18 13.07 -7.42
C GLY A 263 -10.14 12.81 -6.25
N LEU A 264 -11.02 13.78 -6.05
CA LEU A 264 -12.03 13.76 -4.99
C LEU A 264 -13.24 12.91 -5.41
N LYS A 265 -13.66 12.03 -4.50
CA LYS A 265 -14.90 11.25 -4.60
C LYS A 265 -15.87 11.66 -3.48
N PRO A 266 -17.18 11.45 -3.64
CA PRO A 266 -18.12 11.63 -2.53
C PRO A 266 -17.69 10.79 -1.32
N SER A 267 -17.52 11.42 -0.16
CA SER A 267 -17.19 10.73 1.09
C SER A 267 -18.42 10.68 2.00
N PRO A 268 -19.19 9.58 2.02
CA PRO A 268 -20.44 9.50 2.78
C PRO A 268 -20.23 9.70 4.29
N ASN A 269 -19.02 9.43 4.79
CA ASN A 269 -18.66 9.56 6.20
C ASN A 269 -17.86 10.85 6.51
N GLY A 270 -17.49 11.62 5.48
CA GLY A 270 -16.56 12.75 5.60
C GLY A 270 -15.20 12.31 6.14
N LEU A 271 -14.66 11.22 5.58
CA LEU A 271 -13.36 10.63 5.91
C LEU A 271 -12.47 10.69 4.67
N TYR A 272 -11.25 11.22 4.85
CA TYR A 272 -10.30 11.46 3.77
C TYR A 272 -8.87 11.13 4.22
N GLU A 273 -8.08 10.63 3.29
CA GLU A 273 -6.66 10.35 3.47
C GLU A 273 -5.90 10.67 2.18
N THR A 274 -4.77 11.35 2.29
CA THR A 274 -3.77 11.44 1.22
C THR A 274 -2.61 10.55 1.61
N ALA A 275 -2.26 9.60 0.73
CA ALA A 275 -1.00 8.90 0.81
C ALA A 275 0.10 9.68 0.07
N GLY A 276 1.32 9.70 0.59
CA GLY A 276 2.48 10.25 -0.11
C GLY A 276 3.78 9.64 0.37
N THR A 277 4.86 9.83 -0.39
CA THR A 277 6.20 9.33 -0.04
C THR A 277 7.20 10.47 0.19
N MET A 278 8.27 10.19 0.95
CA MET A 278 9.26 11.22 1.33
C MET A 278 10.27 11.52 0.22
N ASN A 279 10.56 10.55 -0.65
CA ASN A 279 11.27 10.75 -1.91
C ASN A 279 10.25 10.65 -3.06
N ASP A 280 10.64 10.18 -4.24
CA ASP A 280 9.75 10.05 -5.40
C ASP A 280 9.23 8.62 -5.62
N SER A 281 9.78 7.64 -4.89
CA SER A 281 9.41 6.22 -4.96
C SER A 281 8.64 5.73 -3.73
N TRP A 282 7.71 4.78 -3.91
CA TRP A 282 7.07 4.09 -2.79
C TRP A 282 7.97 2.99 -2.23
N GLY A 283 8.41 2.06 -3.09
CA GLY A 283 9.44 1.08 -2.78
C GLY A 283 10.82 1.71 -2.61
N PHE A 284 11.74 1.01 -1.94
CA PHE A 284 13.10 1.51 -1.78
C PHE A 284 13.80 1.63 -3.14
N SER A 285 14.39 2.80 -3.41
CA SER A 285 15.26 3.06 -4.55
C SER A 285 16.58 3.66 -4.05
N TYR A 286 17.71 3.06 -4.42
CA TYR A 286 19.00 3.55 -3.94
C TYR A 286 19.43 4.83 -4.66
N HIS A 287 19.03 5.01 -5.92
CA HIS A 287 19.42 6.16 -6.73
C HIS A 287 18.50 7.37 -6.53
N ASP A 288 17.28 7.15 -6.00
CA ASP A 288 16.37 8.22 -5.62
C ASP A 288 16.79 8.85 -4.28
N GLN A 289 17.49 9.98 -4.39
CA GLN A 289 17.89 10.81 -3.25
C GLN A 289 17.11 12.13 -3.19
N ASN A 290 15.97 12.23 -3.89
CA ASN A 290 15.15 13.44 -3.92
C ASN A 290 14.23 13.53 -2.69
N TRP A 291 14.81 13.58 -1.51
CA TRP A 291 14.07 13.64 -0.25
C TRP A 291 13.43 15.02 -0.08
N LYS A 292 12.10 15.06 0.06
CA LYS A 292 11.32 16.25 0.42
C LYS A 292 11.89 16.86 1.69
N ALA A 293 11.99 18.19 1.72
CA ALA A 293 12.46 18.90 2.91
C ALA A 293 11.47 18.68 4.09
N PRO A 294 11.96 18.55 5.34
CA PRO A 294 11.10 18.42 6.51
C PRO A 294 10.03 19.52 6.61
N GLU A 295 10.36 20.75 6.20
CA GLU A 295 9.46 21.89 6.18
C GLU A 295 8.29 21.68 5.21
N ASP A 296 8.54 21.10 4.04
CA ASP A 296 7.50 20.80 3.05
C ASP A 296 6.59 19.68 3.55
N ILE A 297 7.17 18.61 4.12
CA ILE A 297 6.41 17.50 4.71
C ILE A 297 5.51 18.02 5.85
N TYR A 298 6.05 18.86 6.73
CA TYR A 298 5.30 19.47 7.82
C TYR A 298 4.20 20.41 7.32
N LYS A 299 4.49 21.23 6.30
CA LYS A 299 3.52 22.13 5.66
C LYS A 299 2.36 21.33 5.04
N TYR A 300 2.65 20.25 4.32
CA TYR A 300 1.63 19.37 3.75
C TYR A 300 0.79 18.70 4.83
N LYS A 301 1.43 18.15 5.87
CA LYS A 301 0.73 17.59 7.04
C LYS A 301 -0.24 18.60 7.65
N LYS A 302 0.23 19.81 7.96
CA LYS A 302 -0.58 20.88 8.56
C LYS A 302 -1.74 21.29 7.67
N HIS A 303 -1.50 21.43 6.37
CA HIS A 303 -2.53 21.75 5.38
C HIS A 303 -3.61 20.67 5.31
N LEU A 304 -3.21 19.41 5.08
CA LEU A 304 -4.14 18.27 5.02
C LEU A 304 -4.96 18.15 6.30
N ASN A 305 -4.32 18.23 7.47
CA ASN A 305 -5.02 18.17 8.75
C ASN A 305 -5.96 19.37 8.98
N GLY A 306 -5.62 20.55 8.46
CA GLY A 306 -6.50 21.72 8.46
C GLY A 306 -7.79 21.53 7.65
N LEU A 307 -7.74 20.67 6.64
CA LEU A 307 -8.89 20.24 5.83
C LEU A 307 -9.60 18.99 6.39
N GLY A 308 -9.14 18.43 7.51
CA GLY A 308 -9.68 17.17 8.05
C GLY A 308 -9.26 15.92 7.27
N ILE A 309 -8.15 15.99 6.52
CA ILE A 309 -7.57 14.90 5.75
C ILE A 309 -6.41 14.29 6.56
N ASN A 310 -6.39 12.96 6.65
CA ASN A 310 -5.26 12.23 7.23
C ASN A 310 -4.09 12.21 6.25
N TYR A 311 -2.87 12.40 6.75
CA TYR A 311 -1.66 12.22 5.94
C TYR A 311 -1.04 10.87 6.24
N LEU A 312 -1.05 9.97 5.26
CA LEU A 312 -0.42 8.66 5.32
C LEU A 312 0.94 8.73 4.62
N LEU A 313 2.02 8.82 5.41
CA LEU A 313 3.37 9.05 4.89
C LEU A 313 4.16 7.74 4.78
N ASN A 314 4.60 7.43 3.57
CA ASN A 314 5.29 6.21 3.23
C ASN A 314 6.78 6.19 3.62
N VAL A 315 7.23 4.98 3.97
CA VAL A 315 8.61 4.56 4.07
C VAL A 315 8.81 3.31 3.19
N GLY A 316 9.74 3.37 2.24
CA GLY A 316 10.25 2.19 1.53
C GLY A 316 11.37 1.52 2.32
N LEU A 317 11.14 0.34 2.90
CA LEU A 317 12.19 -0.39 3.62
C LEU A 317 13.22 -0.94 2.63
N ASP A 318 14.50 -0.88 3.02
CA ASP A 318 15.59 -1.42 2.21
C ASP A 318 15.64 -2.96 2.23
N GLY A 319 16.52 -3.54 1.40
CA GLY A 319 16.70 -4.99 1.32
C GLY A 319 17.15 -5.68 2.62
N LEU A 320 17.60 -4.92 3.62
CA LEU A 320 17.97 -5.43 4.93
C LEU A 320 16.86 -5.23 5.99
N GLY A 321 15.72 -4.66 5.61
CA GLY A 321 14.58 -4.39 6.48
C GLY A 321 14.73 -3.13 7.34
N ARG A 322 15.56 -2.17 6.90
CA ARG A 322 15.79 -0.91 7.61
C ARG A 322 14.94 0.20 7.00
N ILE A 323 14.53 1.14 7.86
CA ILE A 323 14.07 2.45 7.42
C ILE A 323 15.30 3.22 6.92
N PRO A 324 15.30 3.78 5.70
CA PRO A 324 16.40 4.61 5.21
C PRO A 324 16.71 5.76 6.17
N MET A 325 17.99 6.08 6.35
CA MET A 325 18.42 7.09 7.34
C MET A 325 17.75 8.45 7.12
N ASN A 326 17.67 8.91 5.86
CA ASN A 326 17.01 10.16 5.50
C ASN A 326 15.52 10.17 5.86
N SER A 327 14.83 9.02 5.76
CA SER A 327 13.45 8.89 6.23
C SER A 327 13.35 9.08 7.75
N ILE A 328 14.26 8.49 8.52
CA ILE A 328 14.29 8.66 9.99
C ILE A 328 14.53 10.13 10.36
N ASP A 329 15.52 10.76 9.71
CA ASP A 329 15.92 12.13 10.00
C ASP A 329 14.81 13.12 9.62
N ASN A 330 14.19 12.95 8.46
CA ASN A 330 13.05 13.76 8.03
C ASN A 330 11.86 13.62 8.99
N LEU A 331 11.48 12.40 9.38
CA LEU A 331 10.36 12.19 10.29
C LEU A 331 10.60 12.83 11.67
N LYS A 332 11.83 12.77 12.19
CA LYS A 332 12.20 13.44 13.44
C LYS A 332 12.18 14.95 13.30
N ALA A 333 12.75 15.49 12.22
CA ALA A 333 12.77 16.92 11.96
C ALA A 333 11.35 17.49 11.81
N VAL A 334 10.45 16.78 11.10
CA VAL A 334 9.02 17.14 11.02
C VAL A 334 8.38 17.19 12.41
N LYS A 335 8.71 16.24 13.29
CA LYS A 335 8.19 16.24 14.65
C LYS A 335 8.75 17.39 15.49
N GLU A 336 10.02 17.74 15.31
CA GLU A 336 10.63 18.90 15.96
C GLU A 336 9.99 20.22 15.50
N LEU A 337 9.73 20.38 14.19
CA LEU A 337 9.01 21.52 13.63
C LEU A 337 7.60 21.62 14.24
N GLU A 338 6.86 20.52 14.31
CA GLU A 338 5.53 20.48 14.93
C GLU A 338 5.55 20.87 16.41
N ASN A 339 6.58 20.49 17.17
CA ASN A 339 6.66 20.83 18.59
C ASN A 339 7.02 22.30 18.85
N ASN A 340 7.53 23.01 17.83
CA ASN A 340 7.98 24.41 17.91
C ASN A 340 6.97 25.41 17.31
N ASP A 341 5.91 24.93 16.64
CA ASP A 341 4.77 25.72 16.12
C ASP A 341 3.68 25.85 17.18
#